data_AF-A0A7R9MQE7-F1
#
_entry.id   AF-A0A7R9MQE7-F1
#
_cell.length_a   1.000
_cell.length_b   1.000
_cell.length_c   1.000
_cell.angle_alpha   90.00
_cell.angle_beta   90.00
_cell.angle_gamma   90.00
#
_symmetry.space_group_name_H-M   'P 1'
#
loop_
_entity.id
_entity.type
_entity.pdbx_description
1 polymer ?
#
loop_
_entity_poly.entity_id
_entity_poly.type
_entity_poly.pdbx_seq_one_letter_code
_entity_poly.pdbx_strand_id
1 'polypeptide(L)' 'MSSVVRFRRIRDDSHYIYLDIELDFESGDKTVPPIGVRQYKLMIMSSIRSLFGDFGAKLLVDLIQYRDRDFRAIIRSNAK' A
#
# COMPACT_ATOMS: atom_id res chain seq x y z
N MET A 1 2.77 -20.26 41.59
CA MET A 1 3.83 -20.38 40.56
C MET A 1 3.67 -19.22 39.59
N SER A 2 4.59 -18.26 39.61
CA SER A 2 4.52 -17.06 38.78
C SER A 2 5.08 -17.36 37.38
N SER A 3 4.27 -17.26 36.35
CA SER A 3 4.68 -17.44 34.96
C SER A 3 5.38 -16.17 34.47
N VAL A 4 6.70 -16.23 34.31
CA VAL A 4 7.50 -15.17 33.68
C VAL A 4 7.17 -15.14 32.19
N VAL A 5 6.41 -14.13 31.75
CA VAL A 5 6.18 -13.85 30.34
C VAL A 5 7.49 -13.30 29.75
N ARG A 6 8.26 -14.14 29.06
CA ARG A 6 9.43 -13.71 28.30
C ARG A 6 8.97 -13.05 27.00
N PHE A 7 9.03 -11.73 26.95
CA PHE A 7 8.88 -11.00 25.69
C PHE A 7 10.12 -11.22 24.81
N ARG A 8 10.00 -12.06 23.77
CA ARG A 8 11.03 -12.20 22.73
C ARG A 8 10.88 -11.02 21.77
N ARG A 9 11.73 -9.99 21.90
CA ARG A 9 11.83 -8.92 20.90
C ARG A 9 12.46 -9.51 19.65
N ILE A 10 11.63 -9.94 18.70
CA ILE A 10 12.06 -10.23 17.34
C ILE A 10 12.35 -8.87 16.70
N ARG A 11 13.62 -8.55 16.45
CA ARG A 11 13.97 -7.40 15.61
C ARG A 11 13.54 -7.77 14.18
N ASP A 12 12.53 -7.09 13.67
CA ASP A 12 12.23 -7.12 12.24
C ASP A 12 13.16 -6.10 11.56
N ASP A 13 14.24 -6.60 10.95
CA ASP A 13 15.21 -5.79 10.19
C ASP A 13 14.79 -5.62 8.71
N SER A 14 13.51 -5.87 8.40
CA SER A 14 12.96 -5.59 7.08
C SER A 14 13.10 -4.11 6.76
N HIS A 15 13.84 -3.81 5.70
CA HIS A 15 14.02 -2.43 5.22
C HIS A 15 12.75 -1.90 4.57
N TYR A 16 11.88 -2.82 4.13
CA TYR A 16 10.66 -2.52 3.40
C TYR A 16 9.48 -3.26 3.98
N ILE A 17 8.32 -2.61 3.91
CA ILE A 17 7.01 -3.23 4.10
C ILE A 17 6.38 -3.40 2.73
N TYR A 18 5.77 -4.57 2.52
CA TYR A 18 5.03 -4.90 1.32
C TYR A 18 3.55 -4.97 1.65
N LEU A 19 2.72 -4.33 0.83
CA LEU A 19 1.28 -4.28 0.95
C LEU A 19 0.69 -4.86 -0.34
N ASP A 20 -0.22 -5.80 -0.21
CA ASP A 20 -0.99 -6.33 -1.33
C ASP A 20 -2.34 -5.59 -1.36
N ILE A 21 -2.55 -4.77 -2.40
CA ILE A 21 -3.68 -3.83 -2.47
C ILE A 21 -4.47 -4.08 -3.75
N GLU A 22 -5.78 -4.22 -3.60
CA GLU A 22 -6.76 -4.32 -4.67
C GLU A 22 -7.67 -3.09 -4.63
N LEU A 23 -7.93 -2.46 -5.78
CA LEU A 23 -8.90 -1.38 -5.87
C LEU A 23 -10.24 -1.94 -6.29
N ASP A 24 -11.22 -1.78 -5.41
CA ASP A 24 -12.61 -2.08 -5.70
C ASP A 24 -13.34 -0.79 -6.07
N PHE A 25 -14.17 -0.87 -7.11
CA PHE A 25 -14.92 0.26 -7.64
C PHE A 25 -16.39 -0.03 -7.56
N GLU A 26 -17.12 0.85 -6.87
CA GLU A 26 -18.58 0.87 -6.92
C GLU A 26 -19.00 1.25 -8.34
N SER A 27 -19.22 0.21 -9.14
CA SER A 27 -19.61 0.31 -10.53
C SER A 27 -21.11 0.08 -10.57
N GLY A 28 -21.90 1.13 -10.84
CA GLY A 28 -23.29 0.94 -11.29
C GLY A 28 -23.32 0.30 -12.69
N ASP A 29 -24.29 0.67 -13.53
CA ASP A 29 -24.37 0.24 -14.95
C ASP A 29 -23.23 0.76 -15.85
N LYS A 30 -22.15 1.32 -15.29
CA LYS A 30 -21.02 1.87 -16.04
C LYS A 30 -19.79 1.00 -15.83
N THR A 31 -19.22 0.53 -16.94
CA THR A 31 -17.91 -0.13 -16.95
C THR A 31 -16.83 0.84 -16.48
N VAL A 32 -16.06 0.43 -15.47
CA VAL A 32 -14.87 1.15 -15.00
C VAL A 32 -13.89 1.28 -16.17
N PRO A 33 -13.40 2.50 -16.48
CA PRO A 33 -12.41 2.66 -17.53
C PRO A 33 -11.11 1.93 -17.15
N PRO A 34 -10.32 1.46 -18.12
CA PRO A 34 -9.04 0.83 -17.84
C PRO A 34 -8.14 1.80 -17.07
N ILE A 35 -7.61 1.34 -15.94
CA ILE A 35 -6.66 2.08 -15.11
C ILE A 35 -5.27 1.57 -15.44
N GLY A 36 -4.39 2.45 -15.91
CA GLY A 36 -2.99 2.14 -16.11
C GLY A 36 -2.19 2.26 -14.81
N VAL A 37 -1.03 1.60 -14.78
CA VAL A 37 -0.10 1.60 -13.63
C VAL A 37 0.24 2.99 -13.09
N ARG A 38 0.36 3.99 -13.98
CA ARG A 38 0.64 5.39 -13.59
C ARG A 38 -0.54 6.01 -12.85
N GLN A 39 -1.76 5.79 -13.34
CA GLN A 39 -2.98 6.31 -12.72
C GLN A 39 -3.19 5.64 -11.35
N TYR A 40 -2.98 4.32 -11.26
CA TYR A 40 -2.98 3.59 -10.00
C TYR A 40 -1.99 4.21 -8.99
N LYS A 41 -0.73 4.42 -9.40
CA LYS A 41 0.29 5.04 -8.52
C LYS A 41 -0.13 6.42 -8.04
N LEU A 42 -0.67 7.24 -8.95
CA LEU A 42 -1.12 8.59 -8.63
C LEU A 42 -2.29 8.58 -7.64
N MET A 43 -3.25 7.66 -7.78
CA MET A 43 -4.35 7.51 -6.82
C MET A 43 -3.80 7.27 -5.42
N ILE A 44 -2.94 6.26 -5.25
CA ILE A 44 -2.32 5.94 -3.95
C ILE A 44 -1.55 7.15 -3.39
N MET A 45 -0.67 7.77 -4.17
CA MET A 45 0.11 8.93 -3.73
C MET A 45 -0.79 10.12 -3.34
N SER A 46 -1.86 10.36 -4.10
CA SER A 46 -2.81 11.43 -3.83
C SER A 46 -3.60 11.20 -2.54
N SER A 47 -4.03 9.96 -2.28
CA SER A 47 -4.75 9.57 -1.06
C SER A 47 -3.86 9.70 0.19
N ILE A 48 -2.60 9.28 0.09
CA ILE A 48 -1.64 9.44 1.19
C ILE A 48 -1.42 10.93 1.47
N ARG A 49 -1.23 11.74 0.43
CA ARG A 49 -1.08 13.20 0.58
C ARG A 49 -2.34 13.85 1.17
N SER A 50 -3.54 13.44 0.78
CA SER A 50 -4.76 14.03 1.33
C SER A 50 -4.93 13.74 2.82
N LEU A 51 -4.45 12.58 3.28
CA LEU A 51 -4.55 12.18 4.68
C LEU A 51 -3.46 12.79 5.57
N PHE A 52 -2.22 12.87 5.07
CA PHE A 52 -1.06 13.26 5.89
C PHE A 52 -0.35 14.54 5.40
N GLY A 53 -0.97 15.26 4.46
CA GLY A 53 -0.41 16.47 3.86
C GLY A 53 0.91 16.22 3.13
N ASP A 54 1.76 17.25 3.09
CA ASP A 54 3.06 17.18 2.40
C ASP A 54 4.05 16.24 3.09
N PHE A 55 3.82 15.82 4.34
CA PHE A 55 4.58 14.75 4.97
C PHE A 55 4.30 13.40 4.30
N GLY A 56 3.01 13.07 4.12
CA GLY A 56 2.61 11.86 3.39
C GLY A 56 3.12 11.83 1.96
N ALA A 57 3.15 12.98 1.28
CA ALA A 57 3.65 13.08 -0.09
C ALA A 57 5.14 12.70 -0.24
N LYS A 58 5.92 12.69 0.86
CA LYS A 58 7.33 12.29 0.87
C LYS A 58 7.54 10.79 1.07
N LEU A 59 6.48 10.03 1.36
CA LEU A 59 6.59 8.58 1.49
C LEU A 59 7.01 7.98 0.14
N LEU A 60 8.09 7.19 0.17
CA LEU A 60 8.58 6.47 -0.99
C LEU A 60 7.72 5.23 -1.20
N VAL A 61 6.88 5.28 -2.23
CA VAL A 61 5.96 4.21 -2.59
C VAL A 61 6.29 3.70 -3.99
N ASP A 62 6.60 2.42 -4.09
CA ASP A 62 6.86 1.73 -5.35
C ASP A 62 5.78 0.69 -5.64
N LEU A 63 5.44 0.53 -6.92
CA LEU A 63 4.57 -0.54 -7.40
C LEU A 63 5.46 -1.62 -8.03
N ILE A 64 5.37 -2.85 -7.55
CA ILE A 64 6.21 -3.95 -8.02
C ILE A 64 5.48 -4.76 -9.08
N GLN A 65 4.25 -5.18 -8.79
CA GLN A 65 3.50 -6.12 -9.62
C GLN A 65 2.08 -5.62 -9.80
N TYR A 66 1.90 -4.63 -10.68
CA TYR A 66 0.57 -4.16 -11.06
C TYR A 66 -0.10 -5.16 -12.01
N ARG A 67 -1.39 -5.42 -11.79
CA ARG A 67 -2.20 -6.32 -12.59
C ARG A 67 -3.50 -5.64 -12.99
N ASP A 68 -3.61 -5.33 -14.27
CA ASP A 68 -4.71 -4.53 -14.83
C ASP A 68 -6.08 -5.20 -14.71
N ARG A 69 -6.14 -6.55 -14.68
CA ARG A 69 -7.39 -7.31 -14.77
C ARG A 69 -8.33 -7.10 -13.56
N ASP A 70 -7.76 -6.81 -12.40
CA ASP A 70 -8.46 -6.71 -11.11
C ASP A 70 -7.89 -5.57 -10.27
N PHE A 71 -7.19 -4.63 -10.91
CA PHE A 71 -6.63 -3.44 -10.27
C PHE A 71 -5.86 -3.77 -8.97
N ARG A 72 -5.04 -4.82 -8.99
CA ARG A 72 -4.25 -5.25 -7.83
C ARG A 72 -2.77 -4.92 -8.02
N ALA A 73 -2.11 -4.50 -6.95
CA ALA A 73 -0.68 -4.23 -6.94
C ALA A 73 -0.02 -4.65 -5.63
N ILE A 74 1.20 -5.16 -5.74
CA ILE A 74 2.12 -5.18 -4.60
C ILE A 74 2.80 -3.82 -4.50
N ILE A 75 2.54 -3.14 -3.39
CA ILE A 75 3.14 -1.86 -3.03
C ILE A 75 4.30 -2.11 -2.06
N ARG A 76 5.42 -1.43 -2.29
CA ARG A 76 6.57 -1.41 -1.39
C ARG A 76 6.76 -0.03 -0.81
N SER A 77 6.92 0.04 0.51
CA SER A 77 7.29 1.26 1.25
C SER A 77 8.45 0.96 2.19
N ASN A 78 9.19 1.99 2.60
CA ASN A 78 10.17 1.83 3.67
C ASN A 78 9.49 1.47 4.99
N ALA A 79 10.11 0.59 5.76
CA ALA A 79 9.61 0.19 7.09
C ALA A 79 9.96 1.19 8.20
N LYS A 80 10.92 2.09 7.93
CA LYS A 80 11.48 3.08 8.85
C LYS A 80 11.61 4.44 8.17
#